data_AF-A0A428TWR4-F1
#
_entry.id   AF-A0A428TWR4-F1
#
_cell.length_a   1.000
_cell.length_b   1.000
_cell.length_c   1.000
_cell.angle_alpha   90.00
_cell.angle_beta   90.00
_cell.angle_gamma   90.00
#
_symmetry.space_group_name_H-M   'P 1'
#
loop_
_entity.id
_entity.type
_entity.pdbx_description
1 polymer ?
#
loop_
_entity_poly.entity_id
_entity_poly.type
_entity_poly.pdbx_seq_one_letter_code
_entity_poly.pdbx_strand_id
1 'polypeptide(L)'
;MLLAILSGFMSGALIGLPPLCLAVLTKDKSRLGTRIGMGYAIIALGVLISGPSGGAILSGNGNTSHWNTLWKFGGVPTCLSGLGYAAIRVSIYGPKLKIKA
;
A
#
# COMPACT_ATOMS: atom_id res chain seq x y z
N MET A 1 -0.65 17.19 15.51
CA MET A 1 0.82 17.17 15.27
C MET A 1 1.36 15.75 15.14
N LEU A 2 1.24 14.88 16.16
CA LEU A 2 1.67 13.48 16.11
C LEU A 2 1.08 12.68 14.93
N LEU A 3 -0.22 12.83 14.66
CA LEU A 3 -0.89 12.18 13.53
C LEU A 3 -0.29 12.59 12.18
N ALA A 4 0.07 13.86 12.01
CA ALA A 4 0.67 14.36 10.77
C ALA A 4 2.10 13.85 10.58
N ILE A 5 2.89 13.78 11.66
CA ILE A 5 4.26 13.26 11.63
C ILE A 5 4.24 11.75 11.33
N LEU A 6 3.39 10.99 12.03
CA LEU A 6 3.26 9.54 11.82
C LEU A 6 2.72 9.24 10.42
N SER A 7 1.69 9.95 9.97
CA SER A 7 1.13 9.79 8.62
C SER A 7 2.14 10.17 7.54
N GLY A 8 2.94 11.22 7.75
CA GLY A 8 3.99 11.63 6.81
C GLY A 8 5.11 10.60 6.71
N PHE A 9 5.59 10.09 7.85
CA PHE A 9 6.62 9.06 7.90
C PHE A 9 6.14 7.74 7.26
N MET A 10 4.92 7.30 7.59
CA MET A 10 4.33 6.08 7.03
C MET A 10 4.06 6.19 5.53
N SER A 11 3.54 7.33 5.04
CA SER A 11 3.35 7.55 3.60
C SER A 11 4.69 7.53 2.85
N GLY A 12 5.73 8.14 3.40
CA GLY A 12 7.06 8.13 2.77
C GLY A 12 7.63 6.72 2.62
N ALA A 13 7.50 5.89 3.67
CA ALA A 13 7.91 4.49 3.61
C ALA A 13 7.10 3.70 2.57
N LEU A 14 5.76 3.85 2.57
CA LEU A 14 4.87 3.11 1.67
C LEU A 14 5.01 3.52 0.20
N ILE A 15 5.37 4.77 -0.11
CA ILE A 15 5.57 5.24 -1.49
C ILE A 15 6.93 4.78 -2.04
N GLY A 16 7.95 4.70 -1.17
CA GLY A 16 9.30 4.26 -1.56
C GLY A 16 9.45 2.73 -1.68
N LEU A 17 8.69 1.95 -0.90
CA LEU A 17 8.79 0.49 -0.89
C LEU A 17 8.43 -0.22 -2.22
N PRO A 18 7.35 0.13 -2.93
CA PRO A 18 6.93 -0.53 -4.18
C PRO A 18 8.02 -0.54 -5.26
N PRO A 19 8.65 0.60 -5.63
CA PRO A 19 9.71 0.60 -6.63
C PRO A 19 10.95 -0.14 -6.15
N LEU A 20 11.28 -0.06 -4.85
CA LEU A 20 12.40 -0.79 -4.25
C LEU A 20 12.18 -2.31 -4.31
N CYS A 21 10.99 -2.79 -3.94
CA CYS A 21 10.67 -4.22 -3.96
C CYS A 21 10.67 -4.77 -5.40
N LEU A 22 10.11 -4.03 -6.35
CA LEU A 22 10.10 -4.43 -7.76
C LEU A 22 11.52 -4.42 -8.36
N ALA A 23 12.36 -3.47 -7.97
CA ALA A 23 13.76 -3.42 -8.39
C ALA A 23 14.58 -4.60 -7.82
N VAL A 24 14.39 -4.95 -6.55
CA VAL A 24 15.08 -6.09 -5.90
C VAL A 24 14.62 -7.44 -6.47
N LEU A 25 13.33 -7.57 -6.81
CA LEU A 25 12.77 -8.81 -7.35
C LEU A 25 13.11 -9.03 -8.84
N THR A 26 13.46 -7.96 -9.56
CA THR A 26 13.81 -8.06 -10.98
C THR A 26 15.27 -8.46 -11.16
N LYS A 27 15.51 -9.74 -11.44
CA LYS A 27 16.85 -10.30 -11.70
C LYS A 27 17.42 -9.88 -13.07
N ASP A 28 16.55 -9.68 -14.06
CA ASP A 28 16.91 -9.26 -15.42
C ASP A 28 16.58 -7.78 -15.68
N LYS A 29 17.60 -6.92 -15.65
CA LYS A 29 17.47 -5.46 -15.86
C LYS A 29 16.91 -5.07 -17.23
N SER A 30 16.98 -5.95 -18.23
CA SER A 30 16.48 -5.68 -19.60
C SER A 30 14.95 -5.55 -19.68
N ARG A 31 14.18 -6.15 -18.76
CA ARG A 31 12.70 -6.09 -18.73
C ARG A 31 12.14 -5.36 -17.50
N LEU A 32 13.02 -4.66 -16.78
CA LEU A 32 12.69 -4.02 -15.50
C LEU A 32 11.69 -2.88 -15.68
N GLY A 33 11.85 -2.05 -16.71
CA GLY A 33 10.92 -0.96 -17.02
C GLY A 33 9.50 -1.45 -17.29
N THR A 34 9.32 -2.50 -18.11
CA THR A 34 7.98 -3.04 -18.43
C THR A 34 7.31 -3.67 -17.22
N ARG A 35 8.03 -4.41 -16.37
CA ARG A 35 7.47 -5.00 -15.15
C ARG A 35 7.09 -3.95 -14.10
N ILE A 36 7.93 -2.93 -13.92
CA ILE A 36 7.60 -1.81 -13.05
C ILE A 36 6.39 -1.06 -13.59
N GLY A 37 6.34 -0.77 -14.89
CA GLY A 37 5.19 -0.13 -15.54
C GLY A 37 3.88 -0.90 -15.34
N MET A 38 3.88 -2.22 -15.51
CA MET A 38 2.69 -3.05 -15.25
C MET A 38 2.24 -2.99 -13.78
N GLY A 39 3.18 -3.00 -12.83
CA GLY A 39 2.88 -2.85 -11.41
C GLY A 39 2.25 -1.48 -11.09
N TYR A 40 2.84 -0.40 -11.61
CA TYR A 40 2.31 0.96 -11.43
C TYR A 40 0.97 1.18 -12.12
N ALA A 41 0.68 0.52 -13.25
CA ALA A 41 -0.63 0.59 -13.90
C ALA A 41 -1.75 0.03 -12.98
N ILE A 42 -1.50 -1.08 -12.29
CA ILE A 42 -2.46 -1.66 -11.34
C ILE A 42 -2.67 -0.72 -10.15
N ILE A 43 -1.58 -0.13 -9.63
CA ILE A 43 -1.66 0.87 -8.53
C ILE A 43 -2.49 2.08 -8.96
N ALA A 44 -2.29 2.58 -10.19
CA ALA A 44 -3.03 3.72 -10.72
C ALA A 44 -4.54 3.44 -10.80
N LEU A 45 -4.95 2.23 -11.18
CA LEU A 45 -6.37 1.84 -11.16
C LEU A 45 -6.96 1.86 -9.73
N GLY A 46 -6.19 1.38 -8.75
CA GLY A 46 -6.60 1.44 -7.34
C GLY A 46 -6.76 2.88 -6.84
N VAL A 47 -5.86 3.78 -7.23
CA VAL A 47 -5.94 5.21 -6.91
C VAL A 47 -7.13 5.87 -7.60
N LEU A 48 -7.46 5.47 -8.82
CA LEU A 48 -8.63 5.98 -9.54
C LEU A 48 -9.94 5.62 -8.83
N ILE A 49 -10.05 4.40 -8.30
CA ILE A 49 -11.26 3.91 -7.62
C ILE A 49 -11.42 4.54 -6.24
N SER A 50 -10.33 4.94 -5.57
CA SER A 50 -10.39 5.44 -4.19
C SER A 50 -11.11 6.78 -4.04
N GLY A 51 -10.99 7.67 -5.04
CA GLY A 51 -11.65 8.98 -5.09
C GLY A 51 -13.19 8.91 -5.01
N PRO A 52 -13.88 8.29 -6.01
CA PRO A 52 -15.33 8.15 -5.98
C PRO A 52 -15.81 7.30 -4.80
N SER A 53 -15.02 6.32 -4.36
CA SER A 53 -15.36 5.50 -3.19
C SER A 53 -15.44 6.36 -1.91
N GLY A 54 -14.44 7.22 -1.66
CA GLY A 54 -14.46 8.15 -0.54
C GLY A 54 -15.60 9.16 -0.61
N GLY A 55 -15.89 9.67 -1.81
CA GLY A 55 -17.01 10.58 -2.06
C GLY A 55 -18.38 9.93 -1.79
N ALA A 56 -18.59 8.69 -2.24
CA ALA A 56 -19.81 7.93 -1.99
C ALA A 56 -20.01 7.61 -0.50
N ILE A 57 -18.93 7.28 0.22
CA ILE A 57 -18.96 7.04 1.68
C ILE A 57 -19.40 8.31 2.43
N LEU A 58 -19.00 9.49 1.95
CA LEU A 58 -19.36 10.77 2.56
C LEU A 58 -20.77 11.26 2.17
N SER A 59 -21.31 10.80 1.03
CA SER A 59 -22.64 11.19 0.50
C SER A 59 -23.82 10.39 1.08
N GLY A 60 -23.56 9.38 1.93
CA GLY A 60 -24.59 8.51 2.51
C GLY A 60 -25.44 9.18 3.60
N ASN A 61 -26.63 9.66 3.21
CA ASN A 61 -27.86 9.90 3.98
C ASN A 61 -27.77 10.58 5.37
N GLY A 62 -27.99 11.90 5.40
CA GLY A 62 -28.65 12.60 6.51
C GLY A 62 -27.80 12.95 7.75
N ASN A 63 -27.50 14.24 7.91
CA ASN A 63 -27.14 14.96 9.14
C ASN A 63 -26.10 14.41 10.15
N THR A 64 -25.49 13.25 9.92
CA THR A 64 -24.38 12.74 10.76
C THR A 64 -23.22 12.34 9.85
N SER A 65 -22.18 13.16 9.83
CA SER A 65 -21.03 12.93 8.95
C SER A 65 -20.34 11.60 9.30
N HIS A 66 -20.42 10.60 8.42
CA HIS A 66 -19.83 9.26 8.56
C HIS A 66 -18.29 9.25 8.41
N TRP A 67 -17.59 10.17 9.07
CA TRP A 67 -16.14 10.23 9.08
C TRP A 67 -15.49 8.93 9.55
N ASN A 68 -16.10 8.22 10.50
CA ASN A 68 -15.60 6.93 11.01
C ASN A 68 -15.48 5.88 9.88
N THR A 69 -16.43 5.83 8.94
CA THR A 69 -16.38 4.90 7.80
C THR A 69 -15.29 5.31 6.81
N LEU A 70 -15.08 6.61 6.60
CA LEU A 70 -14.01 7.12 5.74
C LEU A 70 -12.61 6.74 6.29
N TRP A 71 -12.40 6.90 7.59
CA TRP A 71 -11.14 6.51 8.25
C TRP A 71 -10.91 4.99 8.16
N LYS A 72 -11.95 4.18 8.36
CA LYS A 72 -11.86 2.71 8.18
C LYS A 72 -11.53 2.32 6.75
N PHE A 73 -12.12 3.00 5.76
CA PHE A 73 -11.82 2.78 4.34
C PHE A 73 -10.36 3.11 3.98
N GLY A 74 -9.73 4.10 4.63
CA GLY A 74 -8.30 4.35 4.45
C GLY A 74 -7.40 3.35 5.19
N GLY A 75 -7.79 2.95 6.41
CA GLY A 75 -6.98 2.08 7.27
C GLY A 75 -6.92 0.62 6.81
N VAL A 76 -8.06 0.03 6.45
CA VAL A 76 -8.17 -1.39 6.06
C VAL A 76 -7.27 -1.78 4.87
N PRO A 77 -7.31 -1.09 3.71
CA PRO A 77 -6.44 -1.42 2.59
C PRO A 77 -4.96 -1.16 2.88
N THR A 78 -4.66 -0.21 3.77
CA THR A 78 -3.28 0.03 4.24
C THR A 78 -2.76 -1.15 5.06
N CYS A 79 -3.57 -1.69 5.98
CA CYS A 79 -3.22 -2.90 6.74
C CYS A 79 -3.08 -4.12 5.82
N LEU A 80 -3.99 -4.30 4.86
CA LEU A 80 -3.93 -5.39 3.88
C LEU A 80 -2.66 -5.31 3.04
N SER A 81 -2.30 -4.11 2.59
CA SER A 81 -1.07 -3.87 1.83
C SER A 81 0.17 -4.15 2.69
N GLY A 82 0.19 -3.70 3.94
CA GLY A 82 1.26 -3.98 4.90
C GLY A 82 1.47 -5.49 5.13
N LEU A 83 0.39 -6.25 5.29
CA LEU A 83 0.40 -7.72 5.37
C LEU A 83 0.94 -8.36 4.08
N GLY A 84 0.52 -7.86 2.91
CA GLY A 84 1.04 -8.32 1.62
C GLY A 84 2.55 -8.10 1.48
N TYR A 85 3.04 -6.90 1.81
CA TYR A 85 4.49 -6.63 1.81
C TYR A 85 5.24 -7.48 2.84
N ALA A 86 4.67 -7.69 4.03
CA ALA A 86 5.26 -8.58 5.04
C ALA A 86 5.37 -10.03 4.52
N ALA A 87 4.32 -10.56 3.89
CA ALA A 87 4.33 -11.89 3.30
C ALA A 87 5.37 -12.02 2.17
N ILE A 88 5.48 -11.01 1.30
CA ILE A 88 6.48 -10.96 0.23
C ILE A 88 7.90 -10.95 0.83
N ARG A 89 8.13 -10.19 1.90
CA ARG A 89 9.43 -10.19 2.60
C ARG A 89 9.75 -11.56 3.19
N VAL A 90 8.77 -12.23 3.81
CA VAL A 90 8.95 -13.59 4.35
C VAL A 90 9.23 -14.60 3.23
N SER A 91 8.58 -14.46 2.07
CA SER A 91 8.76 -15.37 0.93
C SER A 91 10.07 -15.19 0.18
N ILE A 92 10.61 -13.95 0.07
CA ILE A 92 11.84 -13.67 -0.68
C ILE A 92 13.10 -13.89 0.17
N TYR A 93 13.08 -13.46 1.43
CA TYR A 93 14.24 -13.59 2.32
C TYR A 93 14.27 -14.90 3.10
N GLY A 94 13.19 -15.70 3.00
CA GLY A 94 12.90 -16.83 3.86
C GLY A 94 12.64 -16.39 5.31
N PRO A 95 11.95 -17.20 6.12
CA PRO A 95 11.96 -17.01 7.57
C PRO A 95 13.39 -17.30 8.08
N LYS A 96 14.29 -16.32 8.06
CA LYS A 96 15.62 -16.39 8.71
C LYS A 96 15.55 -16.49 10.25
N LEU A 97 14.36 -16.82 10.78
CA LEU A 97 14.07 -17.16 12.17
C LEU A 97 13.81 -18.67 12.36
N LYS A 98 14.13 -19.51 11.38
CA LYS A 98 14.30 -20.95 11.60
C LYS A 98 15.78 -21.33 11.50
N ILE A 99 16.40 -21.39 12.68
CA ILE A 99 17.60 -22.17 13.06
C ILE A 99 18.93 -21.65 12.52
N LYS A 100 19.55 -20.72 13.27
CA LYS A 100 20.96 -20.85 13.67
C LYS A 100 21.16 -20.12 15.01
N ALA A 101 20.66 -20.76 16.07
CA ALA A 101 21.37 -20.77 17.33
C ALA A 101 22.57 -21.73 17.17
#